data_AF-A0A6I3HV05-F1
#
_entry.id   AF-A0A6I3HV05-F1
#
_cell.length_a   1.000
_cell.length_b   1.000
_cell.length_c   1.000
_cell.angle_alpha   90.00
_cell.angle_beta   90.00
_cell.angle_gamma   90.00
#
_symmetry.space_group_name_H-M   'P 1'
#
loop_
_entity.id
_entity.type
_entity.pdbx_description
1 polymer ?
#
loop_
_entity_poly.entity_id
_entity_poly.type
_entity_poly.pdbx_seq_one_letter_code
_entity_poly.pdbx_strand_id
1 'polypeptide(L)'
;MKPAEEIIGAVGFSVMTVRPGDTAVAMGVGDLPIVAQSHLINLMEHAAVISLDEYLEPGETTIAISIEIISLSPAEISAELRATSRCIEIENRELTFECEVYEGERQVAAAMIKRATVERVSFLARTAAQSLIS
;
A
#
# COMPACT_ATOMS: atom_id res chain seq x y z
N MET A 1 10.65 -3.33 16.12
CA MET A 1 9.49 -4.05 15.57
C MET A 1 9.33 -5.32 16.39
N LYS A 2 8.10 -5.78 16.63
CA LYS A 2 7.83 -7.05 17.30
C LYS A 2 8.42 -8.26 16.53
N PRO A 3 8.58 -9.44 17.17
CA PRO A 3 9.06 -10.65 16.51
C PRO A 3 8.23 -11.04 15.28
N ALA A 4 8.88 -11.61 14.26
CA ALA A 4 8.23 -11.94 12.98
C ALA A 4 7.02 -12.88 13.13
N GLU A 5 7.09 -13.82 14.07
CA GLU A 5 6.01 -14.78 14.38
C GLU A 5 4.72 -14.12 14.89
N GLU A 6 4.80 -12.90 15.44
CA GLU A 6 3.62 -12.14 15.86
C GLU A 6 3.00 -11.35 14.70
N ILE A 7 3.78 -11.04 13.67
CA ILE A 7 3.40 -10.15 12.56
C ILE A 7 2.93 -10.94 11.35
N ILE A 8 3.48 -12.14 11.11
CA ILE A 8 3.03 -13.01 10.02
C ILE A 8 1.54 -13.33 10.23
N GLY A 9 0.74 -13.06 9.21
CA GLY A 9 -0.71 -13.16 9.26
C GLY A 9 -1.42 -11.89 9.73
N ALA A 10 -0.70 -10.82 10.10
CA ALA A 10 -1.31 -9.53 10.42
C ALA A 10 -2.11 -9.02 9.21
N VAL A 11 -3.32 -8.56 9.49
CA VAL A 11 -4.28 -8.10 8.49
C VAL A 11 -4.62 -6.64 8.66
N GLY A 12 -4.85 -5.96 7.55
CA GLY A 12 -5.27 -4.56 7.55
C GLY A 12 -6.32 -4.31 6.49
N PHE A 13 -7.12 -3.29 6.72
CA PHE A 13 -8.28 -2.97 5.90
C PHE A 13 -8.28 -1.49 5.58
N SER A 14 -8.61 -1.15 4.34
CA SER A 14 -8.75 0.24 3.90
C SER A 14 -9.90 0.34 2.91
N VAL A 15 -10.61 1.46 2.92
CA VAL A 15 -11.76 1.69 2.05
C VAL A 15 -11.67 3.03 1.37
N MET A 16 -12.16 3.11 0.13
CA MET A 16 -12.34 4.38 -0.56
C MET A 16 -13.57 4.33 -1.46
N THR A 17 -14.16 5.50 -1.71
CA THR A 17 -15.14 5.70 -2.77
C THR A 17 -14.46 6.44 -3.91
N VAL A 18 -14.54 5.92 -5.13
CA VAL A 18 -13.90 6.54 -6.31
C VAL A 18 -14.54 7.89 -6.59
N ARG A 19 -13.74 8.95 -6.58
CA ARG A 19 -14.16 10.32 -6.90
C ARG A 19 -13.75 10.66 -8.33
N PRO A 20 -14.35 11.70 -8.95
CA PRO A 20 -13.94 12.14 -10.30
C PRO A 20 -12.44 12.41 -10.43
N GLY A 21 -11.80 12.92 -9.37
CA GLY A 21 -10.36 13.19 -9.33
C GLY A 21 -9.46 11.94 -9.22
N ASP A 22 -10.01 10.77 -8.87
CA ASP A 22 -9.24 9.53 -8.69
C ASP A 22 -9.12 8.72 -10.00
N THR A 23 -9.65 9.26 -11.09
CA THR A 23 -9.73 8.55 -12.38
C THR A 23 -8.42 8.63 -13.17
N ALA A 24 -8.16 7.62 -14.01
CA ALA A 24 -7.00 7.59 -14.90
C ALA A 24 -6.95 8.82 -15.82
N VAL A 25 -8.11 9.28 -16.30
CA VAL A 25 -8.23 10.52 -17.09
C VAL A 25 -7.92 11.77 -16.28
N ALA A 26 -8.43 11.90 -15.04
CA ALA A 26 -8.13 13.06 -14.19
C ALA A 26 -6.64 13.13 -13.79
N MET A 27 -5.99 11.97 -13.66
CA MET A 27 -4.56 11.86 -13.37
C MET A 27 -3.66 12.00 -14.61
N GLY A 28 -4.22 12.00 -15.82
CA GLY A 28 -3.46 12.06 -17.07
C GLY A 28 -2.64 10.81 -17.37
N VAL A 29 -2.98 9.66 -16.77
CA VAL A 29 -2.29 8.37 -16.98
C VAL A 29 -3.06 7.41 -17.89
N GLY A 30 -4.27 7.80 -18.30
CA GLY A 30 -5.10 7.07 -19.25
C GLY A 30 -6.23 7.94 -19.79
N ASP A 31 -7.06 7.41 -20.67
CA ASP A 31 -8.17 8.10 -21.34
C ASP A 31 -9.56 7.64 -20.87
N LEU A 32 -9.61 6.69 -19.93
CA LEU A 32 -10.85 6.13 -19.39
C LEU A 32 -11.23 6.75 -18.02
N PRO A 33 -12.53 6.99 -17.77
CA PRO A 33 -13.04 7.52 -16.50
C PRO A 33 -13.19 6.44 -15.42
N ILE A 34 -12.15 5.62 -15.25
CA ILE A 34 -12.07 4.54 -14.24
C ILE A 34 -10.98 4.87 -13.22
N VAL A 35 -11.04 4.27 -12.03
CA VAL A 35 -10.02 4.45 -10.98
C VAL A 35 -8.60 4.23 -11.54
N ALA A 36 -7.68 5.13 -11.23
CA ALA A 36 -6.29 4.96 -11.64
C ALA A 36 -5.60 3.87 -10.81
N GLN A 37 -4.68 3.15 -11.43
CA GLN A 37 -3.93 2.07 -10.77
C GLN A 37 -3.13 2.57 -9.56
N SER A 38 -2.64 3.82 -9.60
CA SER A 38 -1.99 4.50 -8.47
C SER A 38 -2.88 4.60 -7.24
N HIS A 39 -4.19 4.84 -7.39
CA HIS A 39 -5.13 4.88 -6.27
C HIS A 39 -5.38 3.49 -5.69
N LEU A 40 -5.40 2.45 -6.52
CA LEU A 40 -5.46 1.06 -6.04
C LEU A 40 -4.23 0.70 -5.21
N ILE A 41 -3.04 1.09 -5.68
CA ILE A 41 -1.78 0.93 -4.96
C ILE A 41 -1.85 1.64 -3.60
N ASN A 42 -2.21 2.93 -3.59
CA ASN A 42 -2.32 3.71 -2.36
C ASN A 42 -3.29 3.07 -1.36
N LEU A 43 -4.42 2.55 -1.83
CA LEU A 43 -5.41 1.89 -0.99
C LEU A 43 -4.86 0.63 -0.32
N MET A 44 -4.14 -0.21 -1.07
CA MET A 44 -3.49 -1.42 -0.57
C MET A 44 -2.31 -1.12 0.34
N GLU A 45 -1.49 -0.11 0.01
CA GLU A 45 -0.41 0.35 0.89
C GLU A 45 -0.95 0.86 2.22
N HIS A 46 -2.05 1.61 2.20
CA HIS A 46 -2.70 2.06 3.43
C HIS A 46 -3.18 0.88 4.27
N ALA A 47 -3.80 -0.14 3.66
CA ALA A 47 -4.14 -1.37 4.34
C ALA A 47 -2.91 -2.09 4.92
N ALA A 48 -1.78 -2.10 4.21
CA ALA A 48 -0.53 -2.71 4.70
C ALA A 48 0.16 -1.88 5.82
N VAL A 49 -0.08 -0.57 5.89
CA VAL A 49 0.37 0.26 7.02
C VAL A 49 -0.49 0.00 8.25
N ILE A 50 -1.82 -0.01 8.09
CA ILE A 50 -2.77 -0.27 9.18
C ILE A 50 -2.52 -1.64 9.83
N SER A 51 -2.17 -2.66 9.03
CA SER A 51 -1.86 -3.99 9.56
C SER A 51 -0.63 -4.02 10.48
N LEU A 52 0.22 -2.99 10.43
CA LEU A 52 1.46 -2.89 11.19
C LEU A 52 1.38 -1.98 12.42
N ASP A 53 0.28 -1.24 12.62
CA ASP A 53 0.18 -0.18 13.65
C ASP A 53 0.51 -0.69 15.07
N GLU A 54 0.15 -1.93 15.41
CA GLU A 54 0.39 -2.53 16.72
C GLU A 54 1.74 -3.28 16.85
N TYR A 55 2.53 -3.33 15.78
CA TYR A 55 3.73 -4.16 15.69
C TYR A 55 5.03 -3.34 15.53
N LEU A 56 4.90 -2.06 15.16
CA LEU A 56 6.03 -1.15 15.02
C LEU A 56 6.43 -0.56 16.38
N GLU A 57 7.74 -0.39 16.59
CA GLU A 57 8.24 0.30 17.78
C GLU A 57 8.12 1.82 17.63
N PRO A 58 8.05 2.57 18.74
CA PRO A 58 8.14 4.02 18.71
C PRO A 58 9.39 4.49 17.94
N GLY A 59 9.19 5.37 16.96
CA GLY A 59 10.28 5.87 16.11
C GLY A 59 10.51 5.08 14.82
N GLU A 60 9.94 3.88 14.67
CA GLU A 60 9.97 3.14 13.41
C GLU A 60 8.80 3.52 12.48
N THR A 61 8.98 3.23 11.19
CA THR A 61 7.95 3.29 10.16
C THR A 61 8.32 2.33 9.03
N THR A 62 7.45 2.15 8.06
CA THR A 62 7.74 1.38 6.84
C THR A 62 7.66 2.23 5.59
N ILE A 63 8.43 1.85 4.57
CA ILE A 63 8.35 2.40 3.21
C ILE A 63 8.12 1.24 2.24
N ALA A 64 7.34 1.45 1.17
CA ALA A 64 7.31 0.48 0.08
C ALA A 64 8.62 0.51 -0.70
N ILE A 65 9.13 -0.67 -1.04
CA ILE A 65 10.36 -0.86 -1.81
C ILE A 65 10.13 -1.60 -3.12
N SER A 66 9.03 -2.37 -3.22
CA SER A 66 8.62 -3.06 -4.43
C SER A 66 7.12 -3.30 -4.40
N ILE A 67 6.46 -3.11 -5.55
CA ILE A 67 5.03 -3.33 -5.73
C ILE A 67 4.87 -4.04 -7.07
N GLU A 68 4.28 -5.23 -7.05
CA GLU A 68 3.79 -5.94 -8.23
C GLU A 68 2.27 -5.94 -8.17
N ILE A 69 1.59 -5.43 -9.19
CA ILE A 69 0.15 -5.23 -9.18
C ILE A 69 -0.47 -5.70 -10.49
N ILE A 70 -1.62 -6.35 -10.38
CA ILE A 70 -2.46 -6.79 -11.50
C ILE A 70 -3.83 -6.13 -11.36
N SER A 71 -4.23 -5.39 -12.40
CA SER A 71 -5.59 -4.87 -12.55
C SER A 71 -6.45 -5.93 -13.23
N LEU A 72 -7.46 -6.43 -12.53
CA LEU A 72 -8.32 -7.52 -13.00
C LEU A 72 -9.60 -6.99 -13.63
N SER A 73 -10.16 -5.93 -13.07
CA SER A 73 -11.39 -5.35 -13.57
C SER A 73 -11.50 -3.86 -13.22
N PRO A 74 -12.14 -3.03 -14.08
CA PRO A 74 -12.18 -1.57 -13.87
C PRO A 74 -13.17 -1.20 -12.75
N ALA A 75 -12.99 -0.04 -12.11
CA ALA A 75 -13.97 0.52 -11.18
C ALA A 75 -14.32 1.96 -11.57
N GLU A 76 -15.61 2.26 -11.63
CA GLU A 76 -16.12 3.56 -12.07
C GLU A 76 -16.22 4.55 -10.91
N ILE A 77 -16.56 5.80 -11.22
CA ILE A 77 -16.84 6.83 -10.21
C ILE A 77 -18.00 6.37 -9.33
N SER A 78 -17.92 6.64 -8.03
CA SER A 78 -18.83 6.18 -6.96
C SER A 78 -18.70 4.71 -6.57
N ALA A 79 -17.84 3.92 -7.22
CA ALA A 79 -17.51 2.58 -6.76
C ALA A 79 -16.94 2.61 -5.34
N GLU A 80 -17.43 1.71 -4.48
CA GLU A 80 -16.86 1.49 -3.16
C GLU A 80 -15.82 0.37 -3.22
N LEU A 81 -14.56 0.75 -3.04
CA LEU A 81 -13.42 -0.16 -3.07
C LEU A 81 -12.97 -0.49 -1.66
N ARG A 82 -12.74 -1.78 -1.42
CA ARG A 82 -12.27 -2.33 -0.15
C ARG A 82 -10.96 -3.06 -0.41
N ALA A 83 -9.87 -2.54 0.15
CA ALA A 83 -8.59 -3.22 0.16
C ALA A 83 -8.40 -4.02 1.44
N THR A 84 -7.78 -5.18 1.28
CA THR A 84 -7.25 -5.99 2.37
C THR A 84 -5.77 -6.18 2.17
N SER A 85 -5.03 -6.30 3.26
CA SER A 85 -3.62 -6.68 3.26
C SER A 85 -3.42 -7.84 4.23
N ARG A 86 -2.46 -8.71 3.92
CA ARG A 86 -1.99 -9.77 4.81
C ARG A 86 -0.47 -9.88 4.74
N CYS A 87 0.20 -9.78 5.88
CA CYS A 87 1.64 -10.05 5.94
C CYS A 87 1.88 -11.55 5.78
N ILE A 88 2.59 -11.96 4.73
CA ILE A 88 2.80 -13.38 4.42
C ILE A 88 4.24 -13.84 4.71
N GLU A 89 5.18 -12.92 4.76
CA GLU A 89 6.60 -13.23 4.90
C GLU A 89 7.34 -12.02 5.49
N ILE A 90 8.34 -12.30 6.33
CA ILE A 90 9.25 -11.31 6.90
C ILE A 90 10.67 -11.85 6.78
N GLU A 91 11.51 -11.13 6.06
CA GLU A 91 12.94 -11.43 5.92
C GLU A 91 13.75 -10.22 6.40
N ASN A 92 14.47 -10.39 7.51
CA ASN A 92 15.23 -9.32 8.17
C ASN A 92 14.36 -8.10 8.57
N ARG A 93 14.36 -7.04 7.75
CA ARG A 93 13.57 -5.81 7.93
C ARG A 93 12.57 -5.60 6.78
N GLU A 94 12.47 -6.55 5.88
CA GLU A 94 11.53 -6.53 4.75
C GLU A 94 10.31 -7.38 5.08
N LEU A 95 9.14 -6.85 4.76
CA LEU A 95 7.84 -7.46 4.97
C LEU A 95 7.13 -7.56 3.64
N THR A 96 6.69 -8.76 3.28
CA THR A 96 5.95 -9.02 2.06
C THR A 96 4.45 -9.13 2.39
N PHE A 97 3.63 -8.38 1.66
CA PHE A 97 2.18 -8.32 1.83
C PHE A 97 1.45 -8.78 0.58
N GLU A 98 0.54 -9.73 0.77
CA GLU A 98 -0.50 -10.05 -0.20
C GLU A 98 -1.66 -9.07 0.01
N CYS A 99 -2.03 -8.36 -1.05
CA CYS A 99 -3.09 -7.36 -1.00
C CYS A 99 -4.12 -7.61 -2.11
N GLU A 100 -5.38 -7.34 -1.79
CA GLU A 100 -6.48 -7.48 -2.74
C GLU A 100 -7.42 -6.29 -2.62
N VAL A 101 -8.04 -5.89 -3.72
CA VAL A 101 -9.08 -4.84 -3.78
C VAL A 101 -10.36 -5.42 -4.38
N TYR A 102 -11.48 -5.20 -3.69
CA TYR A 102 -12.80 -5.63 -4.13
C TYR A 102 -13.78 -4.46 -4.24
N GLU A 103 -14.68 -4.55 -5.20
CA GLU A 103 -15.94 -3.81 -5.26
C GLU A 103 -17.09 -4.82 -5.05
N GLY A 104 -17.72 -4.80 -3.88
CA GLY A 104 -18.67 -5.85 -3.51
C GLY A 104 -17.99 -7.23 -3.51
N GLU A 105 -18.46 -8.15 -4.36
CA GLU A 105 -17.87 -9.49 -4.55
C GLU A 105 -16.86 -9.56 -5.71
N ARG A 106 -16.72 -8.49 -6.49
CA ARG A 106 -15.87 -8.47 -7.68
C ARG A 106 -14.46 -8.00 -7.34
N GLN A 107 -13.46 -8.80 -7.68
CA GLN A 107 -12.07 -8.42 -7.49
C GLN A 107 -11.61 -7.42 -8.56
N VAL A 108 -11.19 -6.25 -8.11
CA VAL A 108 -10.74 -5.13 -8.95
C VAL A 108 -9.24 -5.24 -9.23
N ALA A 109 -8.45 -5.56 -8.21
CA ALA A 109 -7.00 -5.72 -8.33
C ALA A 109 -6.43 -6.65 -7.25
N ALA A 110 -5.23 -7.14 -7.51
CA ALA A 110 -4.38 -7.85 -6.55
C ALA A 110 -2.95 -7.30 -6.63
N ALA A 111 -2.23 -7.32 -5.52
CA ALA A 111 -0.83 -6.88 -5.49
C ALA A 111 0.01 -7.64 -4.46
N MET A 112 1.30 -7.73 -4.76
CA MET A 112 2.34 -8.09 -3.83
C MET A 112 3.15 -6.84 -3.48
N ILE A 113 3.11 -6.43 -2.22
CA ILE A 113 3.78 -5.21 -1.75
C ILE A 113 4.88 -5.60 -0.78
N LYS A 114 6.12 -5.27 -1.10
CA LYS A 114 7.25 -5.37 -0.17
C LYS A 114 7.49 -4.03 0.50
N ARG A 115 7.55 -4.04 1.82
CA ARG A 115 7.84 -2.87 2.66
C ARG A 115 9.09 -3.10 3.49
N ALA A 116 9.92 -2.07 3.64
CA ALA A 116 11.08 -2.10 4.51
C ALA A 116 10.84 -1.27 5.77
N THR A 117 11.21 -1.80 6.94
CA THR A 117 11.15 -1.07 8.21
C THR A 117 12.36 -0.17 8.37
N VAL A 118 12.13 1.12 8.63
CA VAL A 118 13.15 2.16 8.77
C VAL A 118 12.97 2.91 10.08
N GLU A 119 14.08 3.36 10.67
CA GLU A 119 14.07 4.30 11.79
C GLU A 119 13.91 5.73 11.24
N ARG A 120 12.91 6.46 11.74
CA ARG A 120 12.41 7.70 11.15
C ARG A 120 13.45 8.82 11.16
N VAL A 121 14.15 9.04 12.28
CA VAL A 121 15.12 10.13 12.41
C VAL A 121 16.31 9.90 11.49
N SER A 122 16.88 8.70 11.53
CA SER A 122 18.02 8.30 10.71
C SER A 122 17.68 8.30 9.22
N PHE A 123 16.45 7.89 8.85
CA PHE A 123 16.00 7.93 7.47
C PHE A 123 15.89 9.38 6.96
N LEU A 124 15.23 10.26 7.72
CA LEU A 124 15.10 11.68 7.37
C LEU A 124 16.45 12.40 7.26
N ALA A 125 17.39 12.10 8.18
CA ALA A 125 18.73 12.66 8.13
C ALA A 125 19.48 12.26 6.83
N ARG A 126 19.35 11.00 6.39
CA ARG A 126 19.93 10.54 5.11
C ARG A 126 19.32 11.25 3.91
N THR A 127 18.00 11.41 3.87
CA THR A 127 17.32 12.10 2.77
C THR A 127 17.72 13.58 2.70
N ALA A 128 17.83 14.26 3.85
CA ALA A 128 18.31 15.65 3.89
C ALA A 128 19.76 15.78 3.40
N ALA A 129 20.64 14.85 3.77
CA ALA A 129 22.03 14.84 3.30
C ALA A 129 22.13 14.62 1.80
N GLN A 130 21.29 13.76 1.20
CA GLN A 130 21.27 13.55 -0.26
C GLN A 130 20.91 14.84 -1.01
N SER A 131 19.93 15.61 -0.52
CA SER A 131 19.52 16.87 -1.13
C SER A 131 20.61 17.95 -1.11
N LEU A 132 21.60 17.83 -0.23
CA LEU A 132 22.73 18.77 -0.15
C LEU A 132 23.87 18.41 -1.12
N ILE A 133 23.85 17.19 -1.67
CA ILE A 133 24.90 16.65 -2.55
C ILE A 133 24.45 16.67 -4.02
N SER A 134 23.13 16.76 -4.28
CA SER A 134 22.51 16.93 -5.60
C SER A 134 22.42 18.39 -6.03
#